data_AF-A0A927H1P4-F1
#
_entry.id   AF-A0A927H1P4-F1
#
_cell.length_a   1.000
_cell.length_b   1.000
_cell.length_c   1.000
_cell.angle_alpha   90.00
_cell.angle_beta   90.00
_cell.angle_gamma   90.00
#
_symmetry.space_group_name_H-M   'P 1'
#
loop_
_entity.id
_entity.type
_entity.pdbx_description
1 polymer ?
#
loop_
_entity_poly.entity_id
_entity_poly.type
_entity_poly.pdbx_seq_one_letter_code
_entity_poly.pdbx_strand_id
1 'polypeptide(L)'
;MTKAEFFDMLDQKLRGVPEPDRTQIIQRYEDLFHHALASGETEEQVVHRILYQGSGAAAPAAPGSKKSDSSLRLILGGFALILFNLIFVLGPFIAVCAVLFSLGLAGIILLTSPLVYYFANGIPDSLLEMLFVIFSCTALFGLGLILTVGVSYVGPKFMLLIKKYIGLNVKAARGY
;
A
#
# COMPACT_ATOMS: atom_id res chain seq x y z
N MET A 1 19.62 6.16 -37.97
CA MET A 1 19.86 5.00 -37.11
C MET A 1 18.97 3.89 -37.62
N THR A 2 19.57 2.77 -37.99
CA THR A 2 18.87 1.63 -38.61
C THR A 2 18.22 0.75 -37.55
N LYS A 3 17.35 -0.18 -37.97
CA LYS A 3 16.78 -1.19 -37.08
C LYS A 3 17.88 -2.00 -36.38
N ALA A 4 18.93 -2.40 -37.10
CA ALA A 4 20.04 -3.17 -36.54
C ALA A 4 20.77 -2.41 -35.43
N GLU A 5 21.12 -1.14 -35.68
CA GLU A 5 21.77 -0.27 -34.69
C GLU A 5 20.90 -0.04 -33.45
N PHE A 6 19.57 -0.07 -33.61
CA PHE A 6 18.61 0.01 -32.50
C PHE A 6 18.64 -1.21 -31.62
N PHE A 7 18.59 -2.41 -32.20
CA PHE A 7 18.61 -3.62 -31.42
C PHE A 7 19.97 -3.85 -30.74
N ASP A 8 21.08 -3.46 -31.36
CA ASP A 8 22.41 -3.50 -30.71
C ASP A 8 22.49 -2.58 -29.48
N MET A 9 21.99 -1.35 -29.60
CA MET A 9 21.94 -0.42 -28.47
C MET A 9 20.96 -0.91 -27.39
N LEU A 10 19.80 -1.43 -27.79
CA LEU A 10 18.79 -1.97 -26.88
C LEU A 10 19.37 -3.14 -26.08
N ASP A 11 20.09 -4.04 -26.74
CA ASP A 11 20.70 -5.19 -26.12
C ASP A 11 21.79 -4.80 -25.10
N GLN A 12 22.60 -3.80 -25.46
CA GLN A 12 23.59 -3.22 -24.55
C GLN A 12 22.96 -2.63 -23.28
N LYS A 13 21.80 -1.99 -23.40
CA LYS A 13 21.04 -1.43 -22.26
C LYS A 13 20.33 -2.50 -21.42
N LEU A 14 20.00 -3.64 -22.01
CA LEU A 14 19.29 -4.74 -21.34
C LEU A 14 20.22 -5.77 -20.66
N ARG A 15 21.54 -5.55 -20.64
CA ARG A 15 22.52 -6.47 -20.01
C ARG A 15 22.25 -6.81 -18.53
N GLY A 16 21.50 -5.98 -17.80
CA GLY A 16 21.12 -6.22 -16.41
C GLY A 16 19.76 -6.89 -16.21
N VAL A 17 19.04 -7.20 -17.29
CA VAL A 17 17.67 -7.72 -17.25
C VAL A 17 17.67 -9.25 -17.37
N PRO A 18 16.95 -9.99 -16.51
CA PRO A 18 16.82 -11.44 -16.61
C PRO A 18 16.21 -11.89 -17.95
N GLU A 19 16.63 -13.06 -18.44
CA GLU A 19 16.25 -13.64 -19.73
C GLU A 19 14.74 -13.68 -20.08
N PRO A 20 13.79 -13.98 -19.16
CA PRO A 20 12.37 -13.95 -19.54
C PRO A 20 11.88 -12.53 -19.88
N ASP A 21 12.37 -11.52 -19.17
CA ASP A 21 11.95 -10.14 -19.35
C ASP A 21 12.67 -9.48 -20.54
N ARG A 22 13.96 -9.78 -20.71
CA ARG A 22 14.76 -9.30 -21.86
C ARG A 22 14.15 -9.75 -23.19
N THR A 23 13.77 -11.02 -23.29
CA THR A 23 13.13 -11.59 -24.49
C THR A 23 11.80 -10.91 -24.79
N GLN A 24 10.95 -10.69 -23.78
CA GLN A 24 9.67 -10.01 -23.96
C GLN A 24 9.83 -8.55 -24.42
N ILE A 25 10.84 -7.84 -23.90
CA ILE A 25 11.11 -6.46 -24.29
C ILE A 25 11.54 -6.39 -25.76
N ILE A 26 12.45 -7.29 -26.17
CA ILE A 26 12.92 -7.36 -27.56
C ILE A 26 11.76 -7.63 -28.51
N GLN A 27 10.92 -8.64 -28.21
CA GLN A 27 9.76 -9.00 -29.03
C GLN A 27 8.78 -7.83 -29.21
N ARG A 28 8.47 -7.08 -28.15
CA ARG A 28 7.59 -5.90 -28.26
C ARG A 28 8.12 -4.84 -29.23
N TYR A 29 9.43 -4.61 -29.26
CA TYR A 29 10.02 -3.67 -30.20
C TYR A 29 10.04 -4.24 -31.63
N GLU A 30 10.24 -5.55 -31.80
CA GLU A 30 10.14 -6.19 -33.12
C GLU A 30 8.75 -6.02 -33.73
N ASP A 31 7.70 -6.23 -32.94
CA ASP A 31 6.31 -6.04 -33.39
C ASP A 31 6.05 -4.60 -33.83
N LEU A 32 6.59 -3.62 -33.09
CA LEU A 32 6.48 -2.19 -33.44
C LEU A 32 7.14 -1.87 -34.78
N PHE A 33 8.35 -2.39 -35.03
CA PHE A 33 9.01 -2.22 -36.33
C PHE A 33 8.24 -2.92 -37.44
N HIS A 34 7.74 -4.13 -37.18
CA HIS A 34 6.98 -4.90 -38.17
C HIS A 34 5.71 -4.16 -38.60
N HIS A 35 4.94 -3.64 -37.64
CA HIS A 35 3.73 -2.87 -37.95
C HIS A 35 4.02 -1.54 -38.65
N ALA A 36 5.07 -0.82 -38.24
CA ALA A 36 5.39 0.48 -38.82
C ALA A 36 5.96 0.38 -40.25
N LEU A 37 6.78 -0.63 -40.52
CA LEU A 37 7.28 -0.92 -41.87
C LEU A 37 6.13 -1.38 -42.79
N ALA A 38 5.19 -2.17 -42.29
CA ALA A 38 4.00 -2.57 -43.03
C ALA A 38 3.09 -1.38 -43.40
N SER A 39 3.10 -0.31 -42.61
CA SER A 39 2.42 0.96 -42.92
C SER A 39 3.22 1.90 -43.84
N GLY A 40 4.41 1.50 -44.30
CA GLY A 40 5.23 2.27 -45.25
C GLY A 40 6.13 3.34 -44.62
N GLU A 41 6.35 3.29 -43.30
CA GLU A 41 7.33 4.16 -42.65
C GLU A 41 8.77 3.68 -42.88
N THR A 42 9.75 4.58 -42.81
CA THR A 42 11.16 4.20 -42.88
C THR A 42 11.71 3.83 -41.51
N GLU A 43 12.74 2.98 -41.45
CA GLU A 43 13.34 2.55 -40.18
C GLU A 43 13.77 3.72 -39.30
N GLU A 44 14.30 4.79 -39.90
CA GLU A 44 14.75 5.99 -39.19
C GLU A 44 13.58 6.72 -38.52
N GLN A 45 12.42 6.76 -39.17
CA GLN A 45 11.21 7.39 -38.62
C GLN A 45 10.69 6.59 -37.41
N VAL A 46 10.73 5.26 -37.51
CA VAL A 46 10.33 4.35 -36.42
C VAL A 46 11.26 4.53 -35.21
N VAL A 47 12.57 4.52 -35.43
CA VAL A 47 13.58 4.75 -34.38
C VAL A 47 13.39 6.11 -33.73
N HIS A 48 13.20 7.16 -34.53
CA HIS A 48 13.00 8.51 -34.00
C HIS A 48 11.73 8.61 -33.15
N ARG A 49 10.64 7.96 -33.56
CA ARG A 49 9.40 7.90 -32.75
C ARG A 49 9.64 7.17 -31.43
N ILE A 50 10.30 6.01 -31.47
CA ILE A 50 10.58 5.22 -30.26
C ILE A 50 11.44 6.00 -29.26
N LEU A 51 12.52 6.65 -29.73
CA LEU A 51 13.49 7.31 -28.87
C LEU A 51 13.03 8.67 -28.34
N TYR A 52 12.28 9.44 -29.13
CA TYR A 52 11.98 10.84 -28.81
C TYR A 52 10.50 11.13 -28.52
N GLN A 53 9.59 10.23 -28.89
CA GLN A 53 8.15 10.39 -28.68
C GLN A 53 7.57 9.37 -27.69
N GLY A 54 8.35 8.36 -27.30
CA GLY A 54 7.89 7.25 -26.48
C GLY A 54 7.05 6.27 -27.30
N SER A 55 7.10 4.99 -26.96
CA SER A 55 6.33 3.91 -27.60
C SER A 55 4.83 3.97 -27.26
N GLY A 56 4.22 5.15 -27.36
CA GLY A 56 2.78 5.34 -27.31
C GLY A 56 2.22 5.09 -28.70
N ALA A 57 1.60 3.93 -28.89
CA ALA A 57 0.64 3.77 -29.97
C ALA A 57 -0.48 4.81 -29.77
N ALA A 58 -0.41 5.93 -30.48
CA ALA A 58 -1.46 6.93 -30.53
C ALA A 58 -1.55 7.49 -31.96
N ALA A 59 -2.73 7.29 -32.54
CA ALA A 59 -3.21 7.80 -33.82
C ALA A 59 -2.92 9.31 -34.02
N PRO A 60 -2.95 9.83 -35.27
CA PRO A 60 -2.38 11.13 -35.59
C PRO A 60 -3.20 12.26 -34.96
N ALA A 61 -2.64 12.93 -33.95
CA ALA A 61 -3.20 14.14 -33.38
C ALA A 61 -2.46 15.37 -33.92
N ALA A 62 -3.27 16.32 -34.42
CA ALA A 62 -2.94 17.57 -35.08
C ALA A 62 -1.92 18.47 -34.33
N PRO A 63 -1.24 19.40 -35.04
CA PRO A 63 -0.19 20.23 -34.46
C PRO A 63 -0.79 21.30 -33.54
N GLY A 64 -0.52 21.20 -32.23
CA GLY A 64 -0.97 22.20 -31.26
C GLY A 64 -0.72 21.92 -29.77
N SER A 65 -0.11 20.79 -29.37
CA SER A 65 0.09 20.52 -27.94
C SER A 65 1.39 21.17 -27.43
N LYS A 66 1.22 22.22 -26.63
CA LYS A 66 2.27 22.84 -25.81
C LYS A 66 2.97 21.79 -24.94
N LYS A 67 4.14 21.33 -25.39
CA LYS A 67 5.10 20.55 -24.60
C LYS A 67 5.77 21.47 -23.57
N SER A 68 5.24 21.61 -22.35
CA SER A 68 6.08 22.10 -21.23
C SER A 68 5.57 21.87 -19.80
N ASP A 69 4.47 21.16 -19.55
CA ASP A 69 3.88 21.11 -18.18
C ASP A 69 3.53 19.69 -17.68
N SER A 70 3.81 18.65 -18.48
CA SER A 70 3.37 17.29 -18.20
C SER A 70 4.15 16.61 -17.06
N SER A 71 5.48 16.81 -16.97
CA SER A 71 6.30 16.17 -15.93
C SER A 71 6.04 16.75 -14.53
N LEU A 72 5.86 18.07 -14.39
CA LEU A 72 5.48 18.67 -13.10
C LEU A 72 4.09 18.23 -12.67
N ARG A 73 3.12 18.14 -13.59
CA ARG A 73 1.78 17.62 -13.30
C ARG A 73 1.79 16.13 -12.96
N LEU A 74 2.67 15.33 -13.58
CA LEU A 74 2.85 13.92 -13.23
C LEU A 74 3.48 13.75 -11.83
N ILE A 75 4.51 14.54 -11.52
CA ILE A 75 5.19 14.51 -10.21
C ILE A 75 4.24 15.02 -9.13
N LEU A 76 3.55 16.15 -9.38
CA LEU A 76 2.58 16.73 -8.44
C LEU A 76 1.37 15.82 -8.25
N GLY A 77 0.89 15.18 -9.33
CA GLY A 77 -0.15 14.16 -9.28
C GLY A 77 0.28 12.92 -8.49
N GLY A 78 1.51 12.45 -8.69
CA GLY A 78 2.09 11.34 -7.92
C GLY A 78 2.26 11.69 -6.43
N PHE A 79 2.75 12.89 -6.12
CA PHE A 79 2.92 13.37 -4.75
C PHE A 79 1.56 13.55 -4.05
N ALA A 80 0.58 14.11 -4.76
CA ALA A 80 -0.79 14.23 -4.28
C ALA A 80 -1.43 12.85 -4.04
N LEU A 81 -1.17 11.87 -4.91
CA LEU A 81 -1.67 10.50 -4.75
C LEU A 81 -1.06 9.81 -3.52
N ILE A 82 0.24 10.01 -3.28
CA ILE A 82 0.93 9.48 -2.09
C ILE A 82 0.36 10.12 -0.81
N LEU A 83 0.23 11.46 -0.77
CA LEU A 83 -0.34 12.16 0.38
C LEU A 83 -1.81 11.79 0.62
N PHE A 84 -2.59 11.66 -0.45
CA PHE A 84 -3.97 11.19 -0.38
C PHE A 84 -4.04 9.79 0.22
N ASN A 85 -3.21 8.86 -0.25
CA ASN A 85 -3.15 7.51 0.32
C ASN A 85 -2.69 7.53 1.79
N LEU A 86 -1.70 8.35 2.13
CA LEU A 86 -1.21 8.49 3.51
C LEU A 86 -2.31 8.98 4.46
N ILE A 87 -3.07 10.01 4.07
CA ILE A 87 -4.10 10.57 4.96
C ILE A 87 -5.34 9.67 5.02
N PHE A 88 -5.85 9.24 3.87
CA PHE A 88 -7.13 8.53 3.79
C PHE A 88 -7.04 7.04 4.10
N VAL A 89 -5.85 6.42 3.97
CA VAL A 89 -5.67 4.99 4.23
C VAL A 89 -4.86 4.79 5.50
N LEU A 90 -3.66 5.38 5.57
CA LEU A 90 -2.79 5.16 6.72
C LEU A 90 -3.33 5.85 7.99
N GLY A 91 -3.94 7.03 7.87
CA GLY A 91 -4.57 7.73 8.99
C GLY A 91 -5.60 6.88 9.74
N PRO A 92 -6.69 6.42 9.09
CA PRO A 92 -7.67 5.53 9.70
C PRO A 92 -7.07 4.22 10.22
N PHE A 93 -6.08 3.66 9.52
CA PHE A 93 -5.38 2.45 9.96
C PHE A 93 -4.68 2.66 11.32
N ILE A 94 -3.89 3.73 11.45
CA ILE A 94 -3.19 4.05 12.71
C ILE A 94 -4.20 4.31 13.82
N ALA A 95 -5.29 5.03 13.53
CA ALA A 95 -6.33 5.31 14.50
C ALA A 95 -6.96 4.03 15.06
N VAL A 96 -7.32 3.07 14.21
CA VAL A 96 -7.89 1.79 14.65
C VAL A 96 -6.87 0.96 15.43
N CYS A 97 -5.60 0.91 14.99
CA CYS A 97 -4.53 0.26 15.72
C CYS A 97 -4.36 0.84 17.13
N ALA A 98 -4.36 2.18 17.25
CA ALA A 98 -4.22 2.86 18.53
C ALA A 98 -5.39 2.56 19.47
N VAL A 99 -6.63 2.54 18.95
CA VAL A 99 -7.83 2.19 19.72
C VAL A 99 -7.79 0.74 20.19
N LEU A 100 -7.42 -0.21 19.31
CA LEU A 100 -7.32 -1.62 19.70
C LEU A 100 -6.23 -1.85 20.74
N PHE A 101 -5.09 -1.17 20.58
CA PHE A 101 -3.98 -1.24 21.53
C PHE A 101 -4.37 -0.64 22.89
N SER A 102 -5.01 0.52 22.92
CA SER A 102 -5.43 1.17 24.16
C SER A 102 -6.51 0.38 24.89
N LEU A 103 -7.51 -0.18 24.18
CA LEU A 103 -8.51 -1.06 24.77
C LEU A 103 -7.89 -2.36 25.30
N GLY A 104 -6.93 -2.94 24.58
CA GLY A 104 -6.23 -4.15 25.02
C GLY A 104 -5.43 -3.90 26.29
N LEU A 105 -4.68 -2.79 26.33
CA LEU A 105 -3.90 -2.39 27.49
C LEU A 105 -4.80 -2.06 28.69
N ALA A 106 -5.89 -1.31 28.47
CA ALA A 106 -6.89 -1.03 29.50
C ALA A 106 -7.51 -2.32 30.03
N GLY A 107 -7.82 -3.28 29.16
CA GLY A 107 -8.31 -4.61 29.54
C GLY A 107 -7.36 -5.33 30.50
N ILE A 108 -6.06 -5.38 30.18
CA ILE A 108 -5.04 -6.02 31.03
C ILE A 108 -4.88 -5.30 32.38
N ILE A 109 -4.89 -3.97 32.38
CA ILE A 109 -4.82 -3.17 33.62
C ILE A 109 -6.04 -3.46 34.51
N LEU A 110 -7.24 -3.52 33.92
CA LEU A 110 -8.46 -3.81 34.67
C LEU A 110 -8.50 -5.25 35.20
N LEU A 111 -7.97 -6.23 34.45
CA LEU A 111 -7.83 -7.62 34.92
C LEU A 111 -6.89 -7.74 36.14
N THR A 112 -5.87 -6.91 36.20
CA THR A 112 -4.92 -6.90 37.33
C THR A 112 -5.39 -6.03 38.49
N SER A 113 -6.45 -5.23 38.31
CA SER A 113 -6.95 -4.29 39.32
C SER A 113 -7.25 -4.92 40.68
N PRO A 114 -7.81 -6.14 40.82
CA PRO A 114 -8.06 -6.71 42.14
C PRO A 114 -6.75 -7.01 42.88
N LEU A 115 -5.76 -7.59 42.19
CA LEU A 115 -4.44 -7.86 42.78
C LEU A 115 -3.75 -6.57 43.21
N VAL A 116 -3.74 -5.56 42.34
CA VAL A 116 -3.10 -4.27 42.63
C VAL A 116 -3.75 -3.59 43.83
N TYR A 117 -5.08 -3.64 43.94
CA TYR A 117 -5.79 -3.06 45.07
C TYR A 117 -5.38 -3.69 46.39
N TYR A 118 -5.45 -5.02 46.51
CA TYR A 118 -5.12 -5.73 47.74
C TYR A 118 -3.63 -5.64 48.09
N PHE A 119 -2.75 -5.59 47.09
CA PHE A 119 -1.32 -5.42 47.32
C PHE A 119 -0.99 -4.01 47.86
N ALA A 120 -1.66 -2.98 47.35
CA ALA A 120 -1.40 -1.59 47.73
C ALA A 120 -2.10 -1.17 49.04
N ASN A 121 -3.29 -1.71 49.32
CA ASN A 121 -4.15 -1.23 50.42
C ASN A 121 -4.41 -2.28 51.51
N GLY A 122 -4.09 -3.55 51.30
CA GLY A 122 -4.41 -4.63 52.24
C GLY A 122 -5.90 -4.99 52.25
N ILE A 123 -6.35 -5.66 53.31
CA ILE A 123 -7.76 -6.06 53.50
C ILE A 123 -8.48 -4.92 54.25
N PRO A 124 -9.64 -4.44 53.77
CA PRO A 124 -10.42 -3.43 54.48
C PRO A 124 -10.91 -3.91 55.85
N ASP A 125 -10.90 -3.00 56.84
CA ASP A 125 -11.29 -3.31 58.22
C ASP A 125 -12.81 -3.32 58.44
N SER A 126 -13.58 -2.61 57.61
CA SER A 126 -15.03 -2.51 57.75
C SER A 126 -15.79 -3.39 56.73
N LEU A 127 -16.90 -3.99 57.17
CA LEU A 127 -17.73 -4.85 56.32
C LEU A 127 -18.30 -4.08 55.10
N LEU A 128 -18.67 -2.82 55.27
CA LEU A 128 -19.22 -1.99 54.21
C LEU A 128 -18.16 -1.70 53.14
N GLU A 129 -16.93 -1.32 53.54
CA GLU A 129 -15.83 -1.12 52.60
C GLU A 129 -15.45 -2.42 51.89
N MET A 130 -15.41 -3.53 52.62
CA MET A 130 -15.12 -4.84 52.03
C MET A 130 -16.13 -5.21 50.92
N LEU A 131 -17.43 -5.03 51.16
CA LEU A 131 -18.46 -5.28 50.14
C LEU A 131 -18.30 -4.34 48.94
N PHE A 132 -18.03 -3.06 49.18
CA PHE A 132 -17.80 -2.09 48.12
C PHE A 132 -16.57 -2.45 47.26
N VAL A 133 -15.46 -2.81 47.90
CA VAL A 133 -14.21 -3.24 47.24
C VAL A 133 -14.42 -4.50 46.42
N ILE A 134 -15.09 -5.52 46.98
CA ILE A 134 -15.38 -6.77 46.25
C ILE A 134 -16.24 -6.46 45.02
N PHE A 135 -17.28 -5.65 45.17
CA PHE A 135 -18.14 -5.25 44.06
C PHE A 135 -17.36 -4.50 42.97
N SER A 136 -16.59 -3.47 43.34
CA SER A 136 -15.77 -2.70 42.40
C SER A 136 -14.71 -3.55 41.72
N CYS A 137 -13.97 -4.37 42.46
CA CYS A 137 -12.95 -5.26 41.88
C CYS A 137 -13.55 -6.27 40.91
N THR A 138 -14.69 -6.87 41.26
CA THR A 138 -15.39 -7.82 40.38
C THR A 138 -15.90 -7.14 39.12
N ALA A 139 -16.45 -5.92 39.24
CA ALA A 139 -16.92 -5.14 38.10
C ALA A 139 -15.76 -4.74 37.16
N LEU A 140 -14.66 -4.23 37.71
CA LEU A 140 -13.47 -3.87 36.93
C LEU A 140 -12.83 -5.09 36.27
N PHE A 141 -12.72 -6.20 37.00
CA PHE A 141 -12.20 -7.46 36.46
C PHE A 141 -13.08 -7.98 35.31
N GLY A 142 -14.40 -7.98 35.48
CA GLY A 142 -15.37 -8.36 34.45
C GLY A 142 -15.27 -7.46 33.21
N LEU A 143 -15.15 -6.14 33.40
CA LEU A 143 -14.93 -5.20 32.29
C LEU A 143 -13.60 -5.47 31.58
N GLY A 144 -12.54 -5.74 32.35
CA GLY A 144 -11.23 -6.12 31.83
C GLY A 144 -11.27 -7.39 30.97
N LEU A 145 -12.03 -8.41 31.40
CA LEU A 145 -12.27 -9.63 30.62
C LEU A 145 -12.97 -9.30 29.29
N ILE A 146 -14.07 -8.53 29.33
CA ILE A 146 -14.83 -8.17 28.13
C ILE A 146 -13.95 -7.42 27.13
N LEU A 147 -13.18 -6.43 27.59
CA LEU A 147 -12.28 -5.66 26.72
C LEU A 147 -11.18 -6.54 26.12
N THR A 148 -10.53 -7.35 26.96
CA THR A 148 -9.43 -8.22 26.51
C THR A 148 -9.91 -9.25 25.50
N VAL A 149 -11.02 -9.94 25.77
CA VAL A 149 -11.62 -10.91 24.84
C VAL A 149 -12.11 -10.21 23.56
N GLY A 150 -12.75 -9.05 23.70
CA GLY A 150 -13.21 -8.24 22.57
C GLY A 150 -12.07 -7.87 21.61
N VAL A 151 -10.96 -7.35 22.14
CA VAL A 151 -9.76 -7.03 21.33
C VAL A 151 -9.13 -8.29 20.74
N SER A 152 -9.06 -9.39 21.49
CA SER A 152 -8.52 -10.67 21.02
C SER A 152 -9.31 -11.23 19.83
N TYR A 153 -10.62 -10.97 19.79
CA TYR A 153 -11.49 -11.38 18.69
C TYR A 153 -11.44 -10.43 17.49
N VAL A 154 -11.40 -9.12 17.73
CA VAL A 154 -11.43 -8.08 16.67
C VAL A 154 -10.07 -7.92 15.99
N GLY A 155 -8.97 -7.97 16.75
CA GLY A 155 -7.61 -7.71 16.26
C GLY A 155 -7.20 -8.58 15.07
N PRO A 156 -7.33 -9.91 15.13
CA PRO A 156 -7.00 -10.79 14.01
C PRO A 156 -7.84 -10.53 12.75
N LYS A 157 -9.12 -10.21 12.92
CA LYS A 157 -10.02 -9.89 11.80
C LYS A 157 -9.64 -8.59 11.13
N PHE A 158 -9.28 -7.58 11.92
CA PHE A 158 -8.77 -6.32 11.40
C PHE A 158 -7.47 -6.54 10.59
N MET A 159 -6.52 -7.30 11.14
CA MET A 159 -5.29 -7.67 10.43
C MET A 159 -5.55 -8.44 9.12
N LEU A 160 -6.58 -9.29 9.09
CA LEU A 160 -7.02 -9.97 7.88
C LEU A 160 -7.53 -8.99 6.82
N LEU A 161 -8.36 -8.02 7.21
CA LEU A 161 -8.86 -6.97 6.31
C LEU A 161 -7.73 -6.16 5.70
N ILE A 162 -6.70 -5.84 6.49
CA ILE A 162 -5.51 -5.14 6.02
C ILE A 162 -4.77 -5.97 4.97
N LYS A 163 -4.51 -7.26 5.25
CA LYS A 163 -3.87 -8.16 4.28
C LYS A 163 -4.66 -8.24 2.97
N LYS A 164 -6.00 -8.30 3.06
CA LYS A 164 -6.89 -8.29 1.89
C LYS A 164 -6.80 -6.98 1.11
N TYR A 165 -6.80 -5.84 1.80
CA TYR A 165 -6.66 -4.52 1.20
C TYR A 165 -5.30 -4.36 0.47
N ILE A 166 -4.20 -4.71 1.14
CA ILE A 166 -2.86 -4.66 0.53
C ILE A 166 -2.81 -5.58 -0.70
N GLY A 167 -3.33 -6.80 -0.58
CA GLY A 167 -3.38 -7.74 -1.70
C GLY A 167 -4.19 -7.21 -2.89
N LEU A 168 -5.28 -6.47 -2.64
CA LEU A 168 -6.11 -5.87 -3.68
C LEU A 168 -5.40 -4.71 -4.39
N ASN A 169 -4.67 -3.87 -3.64
CA ASN A 169 -3.84 -2.80 -4.23
C ASN A 169 -2.67 -3.36 -5.05
N VAL A 170 -2.01 -4.41 -4.58
CA VAL A 170 -0.91 -5.05 -5.31
C VAL A 170 -1.41 -5.68 -6.62
N LYS A 171 -2.60 -6.30 -6.64
CA LYS A 171 -3.20 -6.85 -7.86
C LYS A 171 -3.54 -5.76 -8.88
N ALA A 172 -4.20 -4.70 -8.42
CA ALA A 172 -4.52 -3.54 -9.26
C ALA A 172 -3.26 -2.89 -9.86
N ALA A 173 -2.18 -2.76 -9.07
CA ALA A 173 -0.90 -2.23 -9.55
C ALA A 173 -0.20 -3.14 -10.57
N ARG A 174 -0.46 -4.45 -10.53
CA ARG A 174 0.07 -5.44 -11.50
C ARG A 174 -0.84 -5.62 -12.73
N GLY A 175 -1.98 -4.94 -12.79
CA GLY A 175 -2.89 -4.98 -13.94
C GLY A 175 -3.75 -6.25 -14.04
N TYR A 176 -3.99 -6.95 -12.93
CA TYR A 176 -4.96 -8.06 -12.82
C TYR A 176 -6.22 -7.63 -12.06
#